data_AF-A0AAV7GVX9-F1
#
_entry.id   AF-A0AAV7GVX9-F1
#
_cell.length_a   1.000
_cell.length_b   1.000
_cell.length_c   1.000
_cell.angle_alpha   90.00
_cell.angle_beta   90.00
_cell.angle_gamma   90.00
#
_symmetry.space_group_name_H-M   'P 1'
#
loop_
_entity.id
_entity.type
_entity.pdbx_description
1 polymer ?
#
loop_
_entity_poly.entity_id
_entity_poly.type
_entity_poly.pdbx_seq_one_letter_code
_entity_poly.pdbx_strand_id
1 'polypeptide(L)'
;MKLYGLILIIVSFSMVSNLVWNYAIHMKELLQMIHKMVLEILGLEDHYNSHMESIDYSMRFTKYYNDISETGTKVVMPSHKDPNYISIIGQHNIGGLEIETSNGEWISTTPIKNSFTVLLGEAFMAWTNKIFQAPCHRVKIDGSEERYSIVFSTIPSFTNDVINPPKELVDEEHPLLFKSFKYYDYMKERNIKILCNSIAVDLSGLDLTCLHDKTWAVARANIAHALKKFGGFEAVYDQIGPELRGGLLGQAIPELFEVPDIEKLINPSQVPYHGFFFQKKGFPFLSLKMFELSSKNNVQDFSNMIWPQGNIFFR
;
A
#
# COMPACT_ATOMS: atom_id res chain seq x y z
N MET A 1 -9.76 -43.32 5.11
CA MET A 1 -10.42 -42.01 4.98
C MET A 1 -9.74 -40.86 5.72
N LYS A 2 -9.37 -40.97 7.02
CA LYS A 2 -8.85 -39.80 7.79
C LYS A 2 -7.55 -39.15 7.29
N LEU A 3 -6.68 -39.85 6.56
CA LEU A 3 -5.36 -39.31 6.16
C LEU A 3 -5.43 -38.28 5.01
N TYR A 4 -6.26 -38.53 3.99
CA TYR A 4 -6.34 -37.66 2.80
C TYR A 4 -6.83 -36.24 3.13
N GLY A 5 -7.81 -36.10 4.02
CA GLY A 5 -8.29 -34.78 4.45
C GLY A 5 -7.24 -33.95 5.18
N LEU A 6 -6.31 -34.59 5.90
CA LEU A 6 -5.22 -33.88 6.59
C LEU A 6 -4.18 -33.34 5.60
N ILE A 7 -3.93 -34.05 4.50
CA ILE A 7 -3.02 -33.62 3.43
C ILE A 7 -3.60 -32.42 2.68
N LEU A 8 -4.91 -32.45 2.35
CA LEU A 8 -5.61 -31.33 1.70
C LEU A 8 -5.60 -30.05 2.56
N ILE A 9 -5.83 -30.17 3.87
CA ILE A 9 -5.76 -29.03 4.82
C ILE A 9 -4.38 -28.35 4.81
N ILE A 10 -3.28 -29.11 4.74
CA ILE A 10 -1.93 -28.53 4.69
C ILE A 10 -1.70 -27.80 3.36
N VAL A 11 -2.21 -28.36 2.25
CA VAL A 11 -2.07 -27.76 0.92
C VAL A 11 -2.76 -26.39 0.84
N SER A 12 -4.00 -26.26 1.32
CA SER A 12 -4.72 -24.97 1.18
C SER A 12 -4.21 -23.86 2.09
N PHE A 13 -3.73 -24.17 3.29
CA PHE A 13 -3.03 -23.20 4.15
C PHE A 13 -1.75 -22.68 3.51
N SER A 14 -1.01 -23.59 2.89
CA SER A 14 0.15 -23.20 2.09
C SER A 14 -0.28 -22.35 0.90
N MET A 15 -1.44 -22.59 0.27
CA MET A 15 -1.88 -21.88 -0.92
C MET A 15 -2.19 -20.39 -0.66
N VAL A 16 -3.01 -20.06 0.35
CA VAL A 16 -3.26 -18.65 0.72
C VAL A 16 -1.97 -17.98 1.18
N SER A 17 -1.17 -18.66 2.01
CA SER A 17 0.11 -18.12 2.48
C SER A 17 1.11 -17.90 1.34
N ASN A 18 1.16 -18.79 0.34
CA ASN A 18 1.97 -18.66 -0.86
C ASN A 18 1.49 -17.49 -1.74
N LEU A 19 0.19 -17.32 -1.96
CA LEU A 19 -0.37 -16.20 -2.73
C LEU A 19 -0.02 -14.85 -2.09
N VAL A 20 -0.24 -14.74 -0.77
CA VAL A 20 0.11 -13.55 0.02
C VAL A 20 1.61 -13.25 -0.02
N TRP A 21 2.45 -14.28 0.15
CA TRP A 21 3.92 -14.15 0.15
C TRP A 21 4.49 -13.82 -1.23
N ASN A 22 4.04 -14.49 -2.31
CA ASN A 22 4.44 -14.20 -3.69
C ASN A 22 4.09 -12.76 -4.06
N TYR A 23 2.87 -12.31 -3.75
CA TYR A 23 2.43 -10.94 -4.01
C TYR A 23 3.25 -9.93 -3.18
N ALA A 24 3.55 -10.23 -1.92
CA ALA A 24 4.37 -9.38 -1.07
C ALA A 24 5.82 -9.25 -1.55
N ILE A 25 6.41 -10.29 -2.17
CA ILE A 25 7.74 -10.21 -2.79
C ILE A 25 7.71 -9.26 -3.99
N HIS A 26 6.80 -9.46 -4.94
CA HIS A 26 6.74 -8.61 -6.14
C HIS A 26 6.35 -7.16 -5.84
N MET A 27 5.55 -6.92 -4.78
CA MET A 27 5.28 -5.56 -4.30
C MET A 27 6.47 -4.93 -3.54
N LYS A 28 7.30 -5.74 -2.87
CA LYS A 28 8.57 -5.29 -2.27
C LYS A 28 9.57 -4.90 -3.35
N GLU A 29 9.78 -5.75 -4.35
CA GLU A 29 10.63 -5.47 -5.52
C GLU A 29 10.23 -4.15 -6.20
N LEU A 30 8.93 -3.99 -6.47
CA LEU A 30 8.39 -2.76 -7.07
C LEU A 30 8.59 -1.52 -6.18
N LEU A 31 8.38 -1.62 -4.86
CA LEU A 31 8.71 -0.51 -3.93
C LEU A 31 10.20 -0.17 -3.94
N GLN A 32 11.09 -1.16 -3.97
CA GLN A 32 12.54 -0.94 -4.01
C GLN A 32 12.98 -0.27 -5.32
N MET A 33 12.43 -0.70 -6.47
CA MET A 33 12.64 -0.03 -7.76
C MET A 33 12.15 1.42 -7.72
N ILE A 34 10.94 1.67 -7.22
CA ILE A 34 10.39 3.03 -7.14
C ILE A 34 11.24 3.92 -6.22
N HIS A 35 11.67 3.43 -5.06
CA HIS A 35 12.59 4.18 -4.19
C HIS A 35 13.94 4.44 -4.85
N LYS A 36 14.54 3.47 -5.55
CA LYS A 36 15.80 3.66 -6.29
C LYS A 36 15.65 4.74 -7.36
N MET A 37 14.56 4.69 -8.13
CA MET A 37 14.22 5.71 -9.14
C MET A 37 14.00 7.08 -8.52
N VAL A 38 13.33 7.18 -7.37
CA VAL A 38 13.11 8.47 -6.67
C VAL A 38 14.43 9.07 -6.17
N LEU A 39 15.32 8.26 -5.59
CA LEU A 39 16.64 8.75 -5.16
C LEU A 39 17.49 9.20 -6.35
N GLU A 40 17.46 8.49 -7.48
CA GLU A 40 18.09 8.92 -8.74
C GLU A 40 17.51 10.23 -9.31
N ILE A 41 16.20 10.47 -9.16
CA ILE A 41 15.54 11.73 -9.58
C ILE A 41 15.96 12.92 -8.68
N LEU A 42 16.47 12.63 -7.48
CA LEU A 42 16.93 13.61 -6.49
C LEU A 42 18.47 13.79 -6.47
N GLY A 43 19.23 12.98 -7.22
CA GLY A 43 20.71 12.98 -7.15
C GLY A 43 21.25 12.37 -5.84
N LEU A 44 20.52 11.41 -5.27
CA LEU A 44 20.81 10.77 -3.98
C LEU A 44 21.14 9.26 -4.14
N GLU A 45 21.75 8.86 -5.25
CA GLU A 45 22.07 7.47 -5.56
C GLU A 45 22.83 6.75 -4.44
N ASP A 46 23.83 7.42 -3.85
CA ASP A 46 24.69 6.88 -2.79
C ASP A 46 23.94 6.66 -1.46
N HIS A 47 22.79 7.33 -1.26
CA HIS A 47 21.93 7.15 -0.09
C HIS A 47 21.03 5.91 -0.18
N TYR A 48 21.04 5.16 -1.29
CA TYR A 48 20.08 4.06 -1.48
C TYR A 48 20.15 3.00 -0.39
N ASN A 49 21.35 2.57 0.02
CA ASN A 49 21.48 1.50 1.02
C ASN A 49 20.99 1.96 2.41
N SER A 50 21.43 3.12 2.88
CA SER A 50 21.01 3.68 4.17
C SER A 50 19.52 4.06 4.19
N HIS A 51 18.95 4.48 3.05
CA HIS A 51 17.52 4.68 2.89
C HIS A 51 16.75 3.34 2.96
N MET A 52 17.23 2.29 2.29
CA MET A 52 16.66 0.93 2.36
C MET A 52 16.76 0.30 3.76
N GLU A 53 17.75 0.68 4.56
CA GLU A 53 17.85 0.30 5.99
C GLU A 53 16.90 1.10 6.89
N SER A 54 16.43 2.27 6.43
CA SER A 54 15.51 3.15 7.19
C SER A 54 14.02 2.82 6.99
N ILE A 55 13.69 1.81 6.18
CA ILE A 55 12.31 1.44 5.83
C ILE A 55 11.88 0.06 6.35
N ASP A 56 10.65 0.00 6.83
CA ASP A 56 9.92 -1.25 7.11
C ASP A 56 8.73 -1.40 6.16
N TYR A 57 8.31 -2.64 5.90
CA TYR A 57 7.25 -2.97 4.93
C TYR A 57 5.96 -3.38 5.63
N SER A 58 4.81 -2.84 5.18
CA SER A 58 3.49 -3.27 5.65
C SER A 58 2.47 -3.40 4.52
N MET A 59 1.62 -4.42 4.61
CA MET A 59 0.49 -4.64 3.70
C MET A 59 -0.82 -4.49 4.47
N ARG A 60 -1.80 -3.81 3.88
CA ARG A 60 -3.15 -3.68 4.39
C ARG A 60 -4.16 -4.20 3.38
N PHE A 61 -4.94 -5.21 3.76
CA PHE A 61 -6.16 -5.61 3.09
C PHE A 61 -7.33 -4.75 3.59
N THR A 62 -8.28 -4.40 2.74
CA THR A 62 -9.49 -3.69 3.17
C THR A 62 -10.71 -4.08 2.34
N LYS A 63 -11.77 -4.50 3.04
CA LYS A 63 -13.13 -4.65 2.54
C LYS A 63 -13.90 -3.36 2.80
N TYR A 64 -14.53 -2.84 1.76
CA TYR A 64 -15.47 -1.73 1.81
C TYR A 64 -16.87 -2.25 1.48
N TYR A 65 -17.85 -1.84 2.27
CA TYR A 65 -19.24 -2.25 2.14
C TYR A 65 -20.16 -1.03 2.35
N ASN A 66 -21.44 -1.19 2.07
CA ASN A 66 -22.47 -0.18 2.31
C ASN A 66 -23.61 -0.84 3.10
N ASP A 67 -24.36 -0.07 3.88
CA ASP A 67 -25.61 -0.58 4.45
C ASP A 67 -26.64 -0.72 3.32
N ILE A 68 -27.27 -1.90 3.21
CA ILE A 68 -28.15 -2.29 2.09
C ILE A 68 -29.39 -1.39 1.97
N SER A 69 -29.74 -0.66 3.04
CA SER A 69 -30.81 0.33 3.09
C SER A 69 -30.48 1.68 2.43
N GLU A 70 -29.21 1.96 2.12
CA GLU A 70 -28.74 3.29 1.74
C GLU A 70 -28.35 3.38 0.25
N THR A 71 -29.17 4.06 -0.55
CA THR A 71 -28.94 4.18 -2.00
C THR A 71 -28.00 5.35 -2.37
N GLY A 72 -27.21 5.16 -3.44
CA GLY A 72 -26.39 6.20 -4.07
C GLY A 72 -24.93 6.23 -3.60
N THR A 73 -24.09 6.96 -4.34
CA THR A 73 -22.64 6.95 -4.13
C THR A 73 -22.20 7.64 -2.84
N LYS A 74 -21.54 6.90 -1.95
CA LYS A 74 -21.08 7.36 -0.63
C LYS A 74 -19.57 7.30 -0.48
N VAL A 75 -19.02 8.24 0.30
CA VAL A 75 -17.61 8.25 0.72
C VAL A 75 -17.44 7.33 1.93
N VAL A 76 -16.82 6.18 1.73
CA VAL A 76 -16.63 5.13 2.74
C VAL A 76 -15.24 5.18 3.41
N MET A 77 -14.23 5.71 2.72
CA MET A 77 -13.01 6.23 3.34
C MET A 77 -12.93 7.74 3.05
N PRO A 78 -12.88 8.62 4.07
CA PRO A 78 -12.73 10.06 3.88
C PRO A 78 -11.46 10.48 3.14
N SER A 79 -11.43 11.77 2.76
CA SER A 79 -10.23 12.45 2.29
C SER A 79 -9.07 12.29 3.28
N HIS A 80 -7.98 11.67 2.86
CA HIS A 80 -6.76 11.54 3.64
C HIS A 80 -5.52 11.40 2.77
N LYS A 81 -4.37 11.76 3.34
CA LYS A 81 -3.06 11.30 2.85
C LYS A 81 -2.71 9.99 3.54
N ASP A 82 -1.80 9.22 2.96
CA ASP A 82 -1.10 8.20 3.73
C ASP A 82 -0.01 8.84 4.61
N PRO A 83 0.21 8.36 5.85
CA PRO A 83 1.27 8.88 6.72
C PRO A 83 2.67 8.36 6.36
N ASN A 84 2.74 7.29 5.56
CA ASN A 84 3.91 6.44 5.34
C ASN A 84 4.96 7.10 4.42
N TYR A 85 5.89 6.32 3.85
CA TYR A 85 6.78 6.82 2.82
C TYR A 85 6.18 6.69 1.40
N ILE A 86 5.76 5.49 1.00
CA ILE A 86 5.13 5.21 -0.31
C ILE A 86 4.06 4.12 -0.11
N SER A 87 2.91 4.30 -0.73
CA SER A 87 1.85 3.28 -0.90
C SER A 87 1.78 2.81 -2.35
N ILE A 88 1.51 1.52 -2.54
CA ILE A 88 1.09 0.89 -3.80
C ILE A 88 -0.28 0.24 -3.55
N ILE A 89 -1.31 0.70 -4.27
CA ILE A 89 -2.70 0.29 -4.10
C ILE A 89 -3.11 -0.66 -5.23
N GLY A 90 -3.36 -1.93 -4.88
CA GLY A 90 -3.97 -2.92 -5.75
C GLY A 90 -5.49 -2.89 -5.62
N GLN A 91 -6.19 -2.44 -6.67
CA GLN A 91 -7.65 -2.51 -6.75
C GLN A 91 -8.12 -3.80 -7.43
N HIS A 92 -9.23 -4.37 -6.93
CA HIS A 92 -10.03 -5.33 -7.67
C HIS A 92 -10.81 -4.62 -8.80
N ASN A 93 -11.65 -5.37 -9.54
CA ASN A 93 -12.39 -4.90 -10.72
C ASN A 93 -13.35 -3.71 -10.45
N ILE A 94 -13.66 -3.40 -9.19
CA ILE A 94 -14.53 -2.29 -8.78
C ILE A 94 -13.68 -1.03 -8.52
N GLY A 95 -14.07 0.08 -9.16
CA GLY A 95 -13.39 1.39 -9.08
C GLY A 95 -13.60 2.12 -7.75
N GLY A 96 -13.66 3.47 -7.78
CA GLY A 96 -14.11 4.27 -6.63
C GLY A 96 -13.02 4.71 -5.64
N LEU A 97 -11.75 4.37 -5.84
CA LEU A 97 -10.68 5.24 -5.32
C LEU A 97 -10.75 6.56 -6.11
N GLU A 98 -10.68 7.68 -5.40
CA GLU A 98 -10.59 9.03 -5.97
C GLU A 98 -9.42 9.77 -5.34
N ILE A 99 -8.74 10.57 -6.17
CA ILE A 99 -7.54 11.32 -5.84
C ILE A 99 -7.81 12.80 -6.14
N GLU A 100 -7.39 13.71 -5.26
CA GLU A 100 -7.71 15.14 -5.35
C GLU A 100 -6.56 15.93 -5.99
N THR A 101 -6.81 16.52 -7.16
CA THR A 101 -5.86 17.32 -7.93
C THR A 101 -5.22 18.48 -7.14
N SER A 102 -4.19 19.10 -7.72
CA SER A 102 -3.65 20.36 -7.22
C SER A 102 -4.59 21.58 -7.38
N ASN A 103 -5.75 21.45 -8.06
CA ASN A 103 -6.75 22.53 -8.20
C ASN A 103 -8.02 22.33 -7.33
N GLY A 104 -8.19 21.16 -6.69
CA GLY A 104 -9.36 20.79 -5.87
C GLY A 104 -10.42 19.92 -6.57
N GLU A 105 -10.29 19.66 -7.88
CA GLU A 105 -11.06 18.63 -8.58
C GLU A 105 -10.67 17.23 -8.10
N TRP A 106 -11.58 16.26 -8.26
CA TRP A 106 -11.37 14.86 -7.87
C TRP A 106 -11.41 13.94 -9.08
N ILE A 107 -10.34 13.17 -9.29
CA ILE A 107 -10.22 12.18 -10.38
C ILE A 107 -10.40 10.78 -9.78
N SER A 108 -11.25 9.93 -10.37
CA SER A 108 -11.33 8.52 -9.97
C SER A 108 -10.31 7.67 -10.71
N THR A 109 -9.61 6.79 -10.00
CA THR A 109 -8.79 5.75 -10.61
C THR A 109 -9.68 4.60 -11.10
N THR A 110 -9.86 4.55 -12.42
CA THR A 110 -10.38 3.36 -13.10
C THR A 110 -9.35 2.23 -12.94
N PRO A 111 -9.71 1.05 -12.40
CA PRO A 111 -8.77 -0.07 -12.31
C PRO A 111 -8.33 -0.51 -13.72
N ILE A 112 -7.05 -0.32 -14.05
CA ILE A 112 -6.48 -0.82 -15.31
C ILE A 112 -5.95 -2.24 -15.06
N LYS A 113 -6.07 -3.10 -16.07
CA LYS A 113 -5.52 -4.46 -15.99
C LYS A 113 -4.00 -4.40 -15.81
N ASN A 114 -3.50 -5.12 -14.82
CA ASN A 114 -2.07 -5.15 -14.43
C ASN A 114 -1.50 -3.79 -13.97
N SER A 115 -2.33 -2.87 -13.45
CA SER A 115 -1.87 -1.58 -12.89
C SER A 115 -2.04 -1.46 -11.37
N PHE A 116 -1.25 -0.58 -10.76
CA PHE A 116 -1.30 -0.29 -9.32
C PHE A 116 -1.13 1.22 -9.07
N THR A 117 -1.97 1.81 -8.22
CA THR A 117 -1.86 3.24 -7.88
C THR A 117 -0.77 3.48 -6.84
N VAL A 118 0.29 4.17 -7.24
CA VAL A 118 1.41 4.57 -6.38
C VAL A 118 1.18 5.98 -5.84
N LEU A 119 1.24 6.15 -4.52
CA LEU A 119 1.06 7.43 -3.83
C LEU A 119 2.23 7.68 -2.85
N LEU A 120 2.74 8.91 -2.79
CA LEU A 120 3.68 9.32 -1.74
C LEU A 120 2.95 9.53 -0.40
N GLY A 121 3.55 9.09 0.70
CA GLY A 121 3.06 9.38 2.03
C GLY A 121 3.72 10.62 2.65
N GLU A 122 3.10 11.15 3.71
CA GLU A 122 3.54 12.39 4.37
C GLU A 122 4.96 12.31 4.95
N ALA A 123 5.42 11.14 5.38
CA ALA A 123 6.81 10.97 5.82
C ALA A 123 7.81 11.20 4.68
N PHE A 124 7.48 10.86 3.42
CA PHE A 124 8.41 11.05 2.28
C PHE A 124 8.29 12.44 1.68
N MET A 125 7.11 13.06 1.72
CA MET A 125 6.96 14.51 1.53
C MET A 125 7.83 15.29 2.51
N ALA A 126 7.91 14.85 3.79
CA ALA A 126 8.77 15.49 4.78
C ALA A 126 10.26 15.21 4.54
N TRP A 127 10.64 13.94 4.31
CA TRP A 127 12.02 13.52 4.03
C TRP A 127 12.59 14.18 2.76
N THR A 128 11.81 14.31 1.69
CA THR A 128 12.24 14.98 0.44
C THR A 128 12.23 16.52 0.52
N ASN A 129 12.25 17.09 1.73
CA ASN A 129 12.13 18.54 1.99
C ASN A 129 10.98 19.22 1.20
N LYS A 130 9.86 18.51 1.03
CA LYS A 130 8.68 18.93 0.24
C LYS A 130 8.87 19.06 -1.29
N ILE A 131 9.98 18.55 -1.87
CA ILE A 131 10.20 18.53 -3.34
C ILE A 131 9.09 17.76 -4.06
N PHE A 132 8.54 16.73 -3.43
CA PHE A 132 7.28 16.11 -3.86
C PHE A 132 6.20 16.31 -2.79
N GLN A 133 4.93 16.30 -3.19
CA GLN A 133 3.78 16.37 -2.28
C GLN A 133 3.21 14.98 -2.02
N ALA A 134 2.72 14.72 -0.81
CA ALA A 134 1.90 13.54 -0.53
C ALA A 134 0.44 13.79 -0.98
N PRO A 135 -0.11 13.04 -1.95
CA PRO A 135 -1.46 13.25 -2.50
C PRO A 135 -2.57 12.90 -1.51
N CYS A 136 -3.72 13.57 -1.66
CA CYS A 136 -4.92 13.28 -0.88
C CYS A 136 -5.88 12.42 -1.67
N HIS A 137 -6.43 11.38 -1.05
CA HIS A 137 -7.31 10.42 -1.68
C HIS A 137 -8.45 10.01 -0.75
N ARG A 138 -9.53 9.49 -1.33
CA ARG A 138 -10.72 8.98 -0.63
C ARG A 138 -11.24 7.74 -1.36
N VAL A 139 -12.07 6.94 -0.70
CA VAL A 139 -12.77 5.81 -1.36
C VAL A 139 -14.26 6.08 -1.32
N LYS A 140 -14.88 6.00 -2.49
CA LYS A 140 -16.33 5.91 -2.69
C LYS A 140 -16.73 4.51 -3.15
N ILE A 141 -17.98 4.15 -2.90
CA ILE A 141 -18.69 3.06 -3.57
C ILE A 141 -20.12 3.53 -3.87
N ASP A 142 -20.79 2.90 -4.84
CA ASP A 142 -22.20 3.15 -5.19
C ASP A 142 -23.19 2.27 -4.39
N GLY A 143 -22.68 1.28 -3.66
CA GLY A 143 -23.47 0.35 -2.85
C GLY A 143 -24.00 -0.86 -3.61
N SER A 144 -23.61 -1.08 -4.87
CA SER A 144 -24.04 -2.23 -5.67
C SER A 144 -23.39 -3.56 -5.25
N GLU A 145 -22.08 -3.54 -4.96
CA GLU A 145 -21.26 -4.70 -4.63
C GLU A 145 -20.21 -4.37 -3.55
N GLU A 146 -19.64 -5.39 -2.90
CA GLU A 146 -18.52 -5.22 -1.96
C GLU A 146 -17.20 -4.95 -2.70
N ARG A 147 -16.42 -3.97 -2.22
CA ARG A 147 -15.16 -3.57 -2.86
C ARG A 147 -13.95 -3.97 -2.01
N TYR A 148 -12.99 -4.65 -2.62
CA TYR A 148 -11.71 -5.01 -1.98
C TYR A 148 -10.52 -4.24 -2.57
N SER A 149 -9.54 -3.93 -1.72
CA SER A 149 -8.23 -3.45 -2.17
C SER A 149 -7.10 -3.85 -1.22
N ILE A 150 -5.89 -3.97 -1.78
CA ILE A 150 -4.63 -4.13 -1.06
C ILE A 150 -3.89 -2.79 -1.07
N VAL A 151 -3.25 -2.40 0.02
CA VAL A 151 -2.26 -1.32 0.08
C VAL A 151 -0.95 -1.90 0.60
N PHE A 152 0.07 -2.01 -0.24
CA PHE A 152 1.42 -2.41 0.14
C PHE A 152 2.28 -1.15 0.29
N SER A 153 3.07 -1.01 1.36
CA SER A 153 3.72 0.28 1.66
C SER A 153 5.03 0.18 2.45
N THR A 154 5.94 1.12 2.19
CA THR A 154 7.10 1.40 3.05
C THR A 154 6.72 2.42 4.12
N ILE A 155 7.09 2.17 5.37
CA ILE A 155 7.03 3.12 6.52
C ILE A 155 8.46 3.36 7.05
N PRO A 156 8.70 4.46 7.81
CA PRO A 156 9.93 4.59 8.61
C PRO A 156 10.10 3.42 9.58
N SER A 157 11.34 2.95 9.74
CA SER A 157 11.60 1.71 10.49
C SER A 157 11.18 1.78 11.95
N PHE A 158 10.75 0.64 12.50
CA PHE A 158 10.53 0.45 13.93
C PHE A 158 11.81 0.65 14.77
N THR A 159 12.99 0.47 14.17
CA THR A 159 14.29 0.56 14.85
C THR A 159 14.91 1.95 14.77
N ASN A 160 14.65 2.69 13.68
CA ASN A 160 15.10 4.06 13.46
C ASN A 160 13.98 4.85 12.78
N ASP A 161 13.16 5.51 13.60
CA ASP A 161 11.95 6.21 13.15
C ASP A 161 12.17 7.71 12.87
N VAL A 162 13.43 8.17 12.87
CA VAL A 162 13.77 9.59 12.72
C VAL A 162 13.73 9.99 11.25
N ILE A 163 12.67 10.71 10.87
CA ILE A 163 12.57 11.38 9.59
C ILE A 163 13.43 12.65 9.65
N ASN A 164 14.42 12.73 8.76
CA ASN A 164 15.29 13.90 8.61
C ASN A 164 15.57 14.13 7.12
N PRO A 165 15.38 15.36 6.59
CA PRO A 165 15.71 15.64 5.20
C PRO A 165 17.21 15.51 4.90
N PRO A 166 17.62 14.90 3.77
CA PRO A 166 18.98 14.97 3.26
C PRO A 166 19.41 16.43 3.10
N LYS A 167 20.68 16.74 3.40
CA LYS A 167 21.22 18.11 3.35
C LYS A 167 21.39 18.59 1.91
N GLU A 168 21.54 17.64 1.00
CA GLU A 168 21.63 17.77 -0.44
C GLU A 168 20.31 18.24 -1.07
N LEU A 169 19.20 18.20 -0.33
CA LEU A 169 17.89 18.76 -0.70
C LEU A 169 17.60 20.10 0.02
N VAL A 170 18.65 20.77 0.49
CA VAL A 170 18.58 22.03 1.24
C VAL A 170 19.59 23.02 0.70
N ASP A 171 19.11 24.06 0.03
CA ASP A 171 19.92 25.13 -0.57
C ASP A 171 19.27 26.51 -0.36
N GLU A 172 19.79 27.56 -1.03
CA GLU A 172 19.26 28.93 -0.89
C GLU A 172 17.90 29.14 -1.60
N GLU A 173 17.57 28.34 -2.61
CA GLU A 173 16.27 28.32 -3.30
C GLU A 173 15.28 27.36 -2.60
N HIS A 174 15.79 26.29 -1.97
CA HIS A 174 15.04 25.23 -1.28
C HIS A 174 15.43 25.15 0.21
N PRO A 175 15.05 26.14 1.05
CA PRO A 175 15.39 26.14 2.48
C PRO A 175 14.78 24.95 3.24
N LEU A 176 15.34 24.61 4.41
CA LEU A 176 14.86 23.51 5.23
C LEU A 176 13.44 23.77 5.78
N LEU A 177 12.45 23.04 5.28
CA LEU A 177 11.04 23.17 5.67
C LEU A 177 10.66 22.27 6.84
N PHE A 178 11.36 21.14 7.02
CA PHE A 178 11.11 20.17 8.08
C PHE A 178 12.34 19.99 8.97
N LYS A 179 12.21 20.23 10.27
CA LYS A 179 13.20 19.81 11.27
C LYS A 179 13.12 18.28 11.44
N SER A 180 14.22 17.64 11.84
CA SER A 180 14.26 16.21 12.16
C SER A 180 13.22 15.85 13.23
N PHE A 181 12.44 14.79 13.03
CA PHE A 181 11.37 14.38 13.94
C PHE A 181 11.17 12.87 13.96
N LYS A 182 10.51 12.37 15.02
CA LYS A 182 10.15 10.96 15.17
C LYS A 182 8.81 10.66 14.52
N TYR A 183 8.79 9.69 13.60
CA TYR A 183 7.58 9.24 12.92
C TYR A 183 6.50 8.74 13.88
N TYR A 184 6.87 7.95 14.89
CA TYR A 184 5.89 7.40 15.83
C TYR A 184 5.36 8.43 16.84
N ASP A 185 6.02 9.58 16.99
CA ASP A 185 5.49 10.72 17.75
C ASP A 185 4.55 11.57 16.89
N TYR A 186 4.96 11.91 15.66
CA TYR A 186 4.08 12.54 14.65
C TYR A 186 2.77 11.76 14.46
N MET A 187 2.83 10.42 14.40
CA MET A 187 1.64 9.56 14.25
C MET A 187 0.64 9.63 15.40
N LYS A 188 1.03 10.12 16.59
CA LYS A 188 0.12 10.35 17.73
C LYS A 188 -0.62 11.69 17.62
N GLU A 189 0.02 12.69 17.03
CA GLU A 189 -0.47 14.07 16.93
C GLU A 189 -1.19 14.38 15.60
N ARG A 190 -1.02 13.49 14.60
CA ARG A 190 -1.46 13.66 13.22
C ARG A 190 -2.97 13.89 13.06
N ASN A 191 -3.32 15.12 12.67
CA ASN A 191 -4.63 15.46 12.09
C ASN A 191 -4.51 15.59 10.56
N ILE A 192 -5.53 15.13 9.83
CA ILE A 192 -5.42 14.75 8.41
C ILE A 192 -5.95 15.83 7.45
N LYS A 193 -5.18 16.22 6.41
CA LYS A 193 -5.66 17.08 5.29
C LYS A 193 -5.07 16.75 3.88
N ILE A 194 -4.71 17.73 3.04
CA ILE A 194 -4.90 17.76 1.55
C ILE A 194 -3.63 18.25 0.78
N LEU A 195 -3.33 18.12 -0.53
CA LEU A 195 -3.91 17.67 -1.83
C LEU A 195 -2.86 16.83 -2.64
N CYS A 196 -3.22 16.21 -3.78
CA CYS A 196 -2.48 16.00 -5.08
C CYS A 196 -2.91 14.69 -5.84
N ASN A 197 -2.50 14.52 -7.12
CA ASN A 197 -3.12 13.73 -8.23
C ASN A 197 -2.39 12.39 -8.64
N SER A 198 -2.63 11.83 -9.85
CA SER A 198 -1.74 10.81 -10.49
C SER A 198 -1.79 10.77 -12.05
N ILE A 199 -0.80 10.13 -12.70
CA ILE A 199 -0.77 9.71 -14.14
C ILE A 199 -0.13 8.33 -14.32
N ALA A 200 -0.38 7.62 -15.42
CA ALA A 200 0.22 6.30 -15.67
C ALA A 200 1.70 6.34 -16.09
N VAL A 201 2.46 5.33 -15.63
CA VAL A 201 3.85 5.04 -16.02
C VAL A 201 3.99 3.54 -16.24
N ASP A 202 4.61 3.16 -17.36
CA ASP A 202 4.93 1.76 -17.65
C ASP A 202 6.26 1.34 -17.02
N LEU A 203 6.25 0.24 -16.27
CA LEU A 203 7.40 -0.39 -15.61
C LEU A 203 7.52 -1.88 -15.96
N SER A 204 6.74 -2.39 -16.92
CA SER A 204 6.81 -3.79 -17.36
C SER A 204 8.17 -4.14 -17.95
N GLY A 205 8.68 -5.33 -17.61
CA GLY A 205 9.99 -5.80 -18.06
C GLY A 205 11.22 -5.05 -17.48
N LEU A 206 11.04 -4.21 -16.44
CA LEU A 206 12.15 -3.60 -15.71
C LEU A 206 12.46 -4.40 -14.43
N ASP A 207 13.75 -4.50 -14.08
CA ASP A 207 14.22 -4.98 -12.78
C ASP A 207 15.41 -4.14 -12.25
N LEU A 208 15.88 -4.44 -11.04
CA LEU A 208 16.98 -3.73 -10.35
C LEU A 208 18.38 -3.94 -10.98
N THR A 209 18.51 -4.78 -12.00
CA THR A 209 19.75 -4.99 -12.78
C THR A 209 19.79 -4.14 -14.06
N CYS A 210 18.63 -3.71 -14.58
CA CYS A 210 18.49 -2.94 -15.82
C CYS A 210 18.87 -1.44 -15.72
N LEU A 211 19.68 -1.04 -14.72
CA LEU A 211 19.93 0.36 -14.32
C LEU A 211 20.54 1.28 -15.41
N HIS A 212 21.01 0.71 -16.52
CA HIS A 212 21.63 1.44 -17.64
C HIS A 212 20.80 1.38 -18.93
N ASP A 213 19.60 0.80 -18.91
CA ASP A 213 18.71 0.79 -20.08
C ASP A 213 18.08 2.17 -20.34
N LYS A 214 17.78 2.43 -21.61
CA LYS A 214 16.97 3.56 -22.05
C LYS A 214 15.53 3.47 -21.52
N THR A 215 14.99 2.27 -21.35
CA THR A 215 13.67 2.05 -20.73
C THR A 215 13.66 2.53 -19.28
N TRP A 216 14.67 2.17 -18.47
CA TRP A 216 14.89 2.68 -17.12
C TRP A 216 14.98 4.21 -17.10
N ALA A 217 15.76 4.80 -18.01
CA ALA A 217 15.87 6.26 -18.13
C ALA A 217 14.54 6.97 -18.45
N VAL A 218 13.71 6.40 -19.33
CA VAL A 218 12.37 6.94 -19.68
C VAL A 218 11.38 6.78 -18.52
N ALA A 219 11.36 5.63 -17.85
CA ALA A 219 10.52 5.39 -16.67
C ALA A 219 10.76 6.42 -15.57
N ARG A 220 12.04 6.69 -15.24
CA ARG A 220 12.42 7.74 -14.27
C ARG A 220 11.94 9.13 -14.67
N ALA A 221 12.06 9.51 -15.94
CA ALA A 221 11.62 10.82 -16.41
C ALA A 221 10.09 11.00 -16.24
N ASN A 222 9.32 9.95 -16.51
CA ASN A 222 7.88 9.93 -16.32
C ASN A 222 7.48 9.98 -14.83
N ILE A 223 8.16 9.22 -13.96
CA ILE A 223 7.98 9.28 -12.51
C ILE A 223 8.34 10.67 -11.97
N ALA A 224 9.44 11.27 -12.42
CA ALA A 224 9.86 12.61 -12.01
C ALA A 224 8.79 13.66 -12.33
N HIS A 225 8.20 13.61 -13.54
CA HIS A 225 7.09 14.47 -13.90
C HIS A 225 5.87 14.21 -13.01
N ALA A 226 5.51 12.95 -12.80
CA ALA A 226 4.33 12.57 -12.04
C ALA A 226 4.45 13.00 -10.57
N LEU A 227 5.54 12.67 -9.89
CA LEU A 227 5.73 13.01 -8.48
C LEU A 227 5.84 14.52 -8.23
N LYS A 228 6.50 15.28 -9.11
CA LYS A 228 6.59 16.75 -8.96
C LYS A 228 5.24 17.44 -9.19
N LYS A 229 4.47 17.00 -10.17
CA LYS A 229 3.20 17.63 -10.57
C LYS A 229 1.99 17.13 -9.78
N PHE A 230 2.07 15.91 -9.27
CA PHE A 230 0.92 15.16 -8.76
C PHE A 230 1.20 14.35 -7.49
N GLY A 231 2.44 14.08 -7.09
CA GLY A 231 2.73 13.30 -5.88
C GLY A 231 2.39 11.79 -5.95
N GLY A 232 1.95 11.30 -7.11
CA GLY A 232 1.58 9.91 -7.33
C GLY A 232 1.53 9.56 -8.81
N PHE A 233 1.49 8.26 -9.11
CA PHE A 233 1.41 7.72 -10.47
C PHE A 233 0.75 6.33 -10.48
N GLU A 234 0.22 5.89 -11.60
CA GLU A 234 -0.32 4.54 -11.80
C GLU A 234 0.76 3.68 -12.47
N ALA A 235 1.34 2.72 -11.75
CA ALA A 235 2.37 1.83 -12.26
C ALA A 235 1.74 0.66 -13.03
N VAL A 236 2.07 0.49 -14.31
CA VAL A 236 1.83 -0.76 -15.04
C VAL A 236 3.00 -1.71 -14.76
N TYR A 237 2.71 -2.93 -14.32
CA TYR A 237 3.74 -3.89 -13.90
C TYR A 237 3.28 -5.33 -14.21
N ASP A 238 4.09 -6.09 -14.94
CA ASP A 238 3.72 -7.37 -15.56
C ASP A 238 3.99 -8.60 -14.68
N GLN A 239 4.92 -8.50 -13.72
CA GLN A 239 5.30 -9.62 -12.85
C GLN A 239 4.14 -10.15 -11.98
N ILE A 240 3.09 -9.34 -11.78
CA ILE A 240 1.85 -9.75 -11.09
C ILE A 240 0.73 -9.94 -12.13
N GLY A 241 0.75 -11.10 -12.76
CA GLY A 241 -0.23 -11.48 -13.77
C GLY A 241 -1.67 -11.63 -13.25
N PRO A 242 -2.67 -11.75 -14.15
CA PRO A 242 -4.09 -11.81 -13.79
C PRO A 242 -4.47 -12.97 -12.87
N GLU A 243 -3.75 -14.09 -12.91
CA GLU A 243 -3.97 -15.25 -12.04
C GLU A 243 -3.63 -14.94 -10.57
N LEU A 244 -2.42 -14.48 -10.29
CA LEU A 244 -1.99 -14.08 -8.94
C LEU A 244 -2.84 -12.92 -8.41
N ARG A 245 -3.14 -11.93 -9.26
CA ARG A 245 -4.03 -10.81 -8.90
C ARG A 245 -5.47 -11.28 -8.61
N GLY A 246 -5.99 -12.19 -9.42
CA GLY A 246 -7.35 -12.72 -9.31
C GLY A 246 -7.52 -13.61 -8.08
N GLY A 247 -6.62 -14.58 -7.87
CA GLY A 247 -6.64 -15.46 -6.71
C GLY A 247 -6.51 -14.71 -5.38
N LEU A 248 -5.73 -13.62 -5.34
CA LEU A 248 -5.62 -12.81 -4.13
C LEU A 248 -6.81 -11.87 -3.93
N LEU A 249 -7.13 -10.99 -4.89
CA LEU A 249 -8.18 -9.95 -4.74
C LEU A 249 -9.61 -10.47 -4.91
N GLY A 250 -9.82 -11.53 -5.70
CA GLY A 250 -11.14 -12.06 -6.04
C GLY A 250 -11.53 -13.34 -5.32
N GLN A 251 -10.63 -13.94 -4.53
CA GLN A 251 -10.93 -15.15 -3.75
C GLN A 251 -10.36 -15.07 -2.32
N ALA A 252 -9.04 -15.05 -2.15
CA ALA A 252 -8.42 -15.16 -0.83
C ALA A 252 -8.75 -13.98 0.11
N ILE A 253 -8.90 -12.76 -0.43
CA ILE A 253 -9.26 -11.57 0.37
C ILE A 253 -10.76 -11.56 0.76
N PRO A 254 -11.72 -11.84 -0.13
CA PRO A 254 -13.11 -12.10 0.25
C PRO A 254 -13.24 -13.10 1.41
N GLU A 255 -12.68 -14.31 1.26
CA GLU A 255 -12.76 -15.37 2.29
C GLU A 255 -12.07 -14.97 3.62
N LEU A 256 -11.01 -14.17 3.56
CA LEU A 256 -10.33 -13.60 4.73
C LEU A 256 -11.19 -12.59 5.51
N PHE A 257 -12.28 -12.09 4.94
CA PHE A 257 -13.28 -11.26 5.63
C PHE A 257 -14.61 -11.98 5.92
N GLU A 258 -14.73 -13.28 5.61
CA GLU A 258 -15.88 -14.13 5.98
C GLU A 258 -15.63 -15.00 7.22
N VAL A 259 -14.43 -14.95 7.81
CA VAL A 259 -14.06 -15.78 8.96
C VAL A 259 -14.95 -15.45 10.17
N PRO A 260 -15.62 -16.45 10.79
CA PRO A 260 -16.43 -16.22 11.98
C PRO A 260 -15.61 -15.57 13.11
N ASP A 261 -16.24 -14.66 13.85
CA ASP A 261 -15.64 -13.95 14.98
C ASP A 261 -14.40 -13.07 14.67
N ILE A 262 -14.08 -12.79 13.41
CA ILE A 262 -12.88 -11.99 13.04
C ILE A 262 -12.86 -10.59 13.67
N GLU A 263 -14.03 -10.01 13.94
CA GLU A 263 -14.22 -8.75 14.67
C GLU A 263 -13.58 -8.78 16.07
N LYS A 264 -13.48 -9.96 16.70
CA LYS A 264 -12.87 -10.15 18.03
C LYS A 264 -11.34 -10.05 18.01
N LEU A 265 -10.73 -10.01 16.82
CA LEU A 265 -9.30 -9.74 16.63
C LEU A 265 -8.98 -8.24 16.54
N ILE A 266 -10.00 -7.37 16.52
CA ILE A 266 -9.82 -5.92 16.65
C ILE A 266 -9.33 -5.63 18.08
N ASN A 267 -8.06 -5.27 18.23
CA ASN A 267 -7.49 -4.90 19.53
C ASN A 267 -7.78 -3.42 19.84
N PRO A 268 -8.68 -3.08 20.78
CA PRO A 268 -9.07 -1.70 21.04
C PRO A 268 -8.02 -0.88 21.81
N SER A 269 -6.91 -1.50 22.23
CA SER A 269 -5.84 -0.86 23.02
C SER A 269 -4.64 -0.40 22.19
N GLN A 270 -4.59 -0.72 20.90
CA GLN A 270 -3.45 -0.41 20.04
C GLN A 270 -3.59 0.94 19.33
N VAL A 271 -2.44 1.58 19.09
CA VAL A 271 -2.34 2.87 18.37
C VAL A 271 -2.96 2.72 16.97
N PRO A 272 -3.70 3.72 16.45
CA PRO A 272 -4.20 3.67 15.07
C PRO A 272 -3.11 3.25 14.07
N TYR A 273 -3.50 2.41 13.10
CA TYR A 273 -2.63 1.81 12.08
C TYR A 273 -1.55 0.84 12.62
N HIS A 274 -1.61 0.46 13.89
CA HIS A 274 -0.87 -0.65 14.51
C HIS A 274 -1.86 -1.71 14.98
N GLY A 275 -1.43 -2.98 14.96
CA GLY A 275 -2.32 -4.12 15.16
C GLY A 275 -2.80 -4.74 13.85
N PHE A 276 -3.29 -5.98 13.95
CA PHE A 276 -3.74 -6.74 12.79
C PHE A 276 -5.10 -6.25 12.29
N PHE A 277 -6.17 -6.41 13.06
CA PHE A 277 -7.51 -6.00 12.65
C PHE A 277 -7.90 -4.61 13.18
N PHE A 278 -8.50 -3.77 12.32
CA PHE A 278 -9.13 -2.52 12.75
C PHE A 278 -10.37 -2.15 11.92
N GLN A 279 -11.41 -1.70 12.63
CA GLN A 279 -12.58 -1.00 12.09
C GLN A 279 -12.63 0.37 12.77
N LYS A 280 -12.79 1.46 11.99
CA LYS A 280 -12.98 2.79 12.57
C LYS A 280 -14.48 3.00 12.81
N LYS A 281 -14.91 3.08 14.08
CA LYS A 281 -16.32 3.26 14.44
C LYS A 281 -16.95 4.43 13.67
N GLY A 282 -18.05 4.15 12.96
CA GLY A 282 -18.73 5.11 12.09
C GLY A 282 -18.27 5.14 10.62
N PHE A 283 -17.43 4.19 10.19
CA PHE A 283 -17.01 4.04 8.79
C PHE A 283 -17.24 2.60 8.30
N PRO A 284 -17.86 2.38 7.13
CA PRO A 284 -18.22 1.05 6.65
C PRO A 284 -17.06 0.42 5.87
N PHE A 285 -15.95 0.20 6.57
CA PHE A 285 -14.82 -0.56 6.08
C PHE A 285 -14.22 -1.41 7.19
N LEU A 286 -13.68 -2.57 6.81
CA LEU A 286 -12.96 -3.48 7.69
C LEU A 286 -11.55 -3.69 7.12
N SER A 287 -10.53 -3.44 7.94
CA SER A 287 -9.12 -3.50 7.52
C SER A 287 -8.34 -4.52 8.33
N LEU A 288 -7.49 -5.27 7.61
CA LEU A 288 -6.45 -6.12 8.18
C LEU A 288 -5.08 -5.60 7.73
N LYS A 289 -4.12 -5.49 8.63
CA LYS A 289 -2.74 -5.08 8.35
C LYS A 289 -1.72 -6.12 8.82
N MET A 290 -0.66 -6.29 8.06
CA MET A 290 0.47 -7.20 8.33
C MET A 290 1.80 -6.45 8.11
N PHE A 291 2.86 -6.95 8.74
CA PHE A 291 4.24 -6.44 8.69
C PHE A 291 5.22 -7.60 8.40
N GLU A 292 6.49 -7.30 8.08
CA GLU A 292 7.58 -8.29 7.90
C GLU A 292 7.33 -9.39 6.85
N LEU A 293 6.53 -9.08 5.84
CA LEU A 293 5.91 -10.04 4.91
C LEU A 293 6.87 -10.83 3.99
N SER A 294 8.14 -10.44 3.88
CA SER A 294 9.13 -11.23 3.13
C SER A 294 9.48 -12.56 3.81
N SER A 295 9.21 -12.70 5.12
CA SER A 295 9.30 -13.99 5.82
C SER A 295 8.05 -14.83 5.55
N LYS A 296 8.24 -15.96 4.87
CA LYS A 296 7.18 -16.95 4.63
C LYS A 296 6.60 -17.51 5.94
N ASN A 297 7.44 -17.61 6.97
CA ASN A 297 7.01 -18.05 8.30
C ASN A 297 6.06 -17.03 8.92
N ASN A 298 6.38 -15.73 8.87
CA ASN A 298 5.53 -14.68 9.45
C ASN A 298 4.13 -14.65 8.77
N VAL A 299 4.06 -14.91 7.46
CA VAL A 299 2.79 -15.06 6.74
C VAL A 299 2.01 -16.30 7.20
N GLN A 300 2.70 -17.44 7.36
CA GLN A 300 2.09 -18.69 7.82
C GLN A 300 1.62 -18.59 9.28
N ASP A 301 2.41 -18.02 10.17
CA ASP A 301 2.08 -17.82 11.60
C ASP A 301 0.88 -16.89 11.76
N PHE A 302 0.80 -15.84 10.95
CA PHE A 302 -0.40 -15.01 10.86
C PHE A 302 -1.61 -15.82 10.34
N SER A 303 -1.46 -16.62 9.28
CA SER A 303 -2.54 -17.49 8.78
C SER A 303 -3.00 -18.51 9.84
N ASN A 304 -2.08 -19.02 10.66
CA ASN A 304 -2.37 -19.92 11.78
C ASN A 304 -3.14 -19.21 12.90
N MET A 305 -2.88 -17.92 13.13
CA MET A 305 -3.60 -17.10 14.10
C MET A 305 -5.05 -16.79 13.67
N ILE A 306 -5.29 -16.55 12.37
CA ILE A 306 -6.65 -16.29 11.85
C ILE A 306 -7.48 -17.57 11.76
N TRP A 307 -6.89 -18.70 11.33
CA TRP A 307 -7.62 -19.97 11.15
C TRP A 307 -6.99 -21.14 11.94
N PRO A 308 -6.98 -21.12 13.29
CA PRO A 308 -6.28 -22.10 14.13
C PRO A 308 -6.82 -23.55 14.06
N GLN A 309 -7.91 -23.81 13.33
CA GLN A 309 -8.48 -25.16 13.12
C GLN A 309 -8.57 -25.58 11.63
N GLY A 310 -8.18 -24.71 10.70
CA GLY A 310 -8.45 -24.88 9.27
C GLY A 310 -9.58 -23.97 8.75
N ASN A 311 -9.36 -23.27 7.63
CA ASN A 311 -10.45 -22.84 6.76
C ASN A 311 -11.12 -24.09 6.16
N ILE A 312 -12.45 -24.07 6.08
CA ILE A 312 -13.29 -25.20 5.65
C ILE A 312 -13.66 -25.16 4.17
N PHE A 313 -13.51 -24.02 3.48
CA PHE A 313 -13.91 -23.87 2.07
C PHE A 313 -12.83 -24.35 1.09
N PHE A 314 -11.55 -24.20 1.41
CA PHE A 314 -10.44 -24.79 0.64
C PHE A 314 -10.13 -26.24 1.09
N ARG A 315 -11.08 -27.17 0.91
CA ARG A 315 -10.94 -28.60 1.30
C ARG A 315 -11.10 -29.57 0.14
#